data_AF-A0A090RLT8-F1
#
_entry.id   AF-A0A090RLT8-F1
#
_cell.length_a   1.000
_cell.length_b   1.000
_cell.length_c   1.000
_cell.angle_alpha   90.00
_cell.angle_beta   90.00
_cell.angle_gamma   90.00
#
_symmetry.space_group_name_H-M   'P 1'
#
loop_
_entity.id
_entity.type
_entity.pdbx_description
1 polymer ?
#
loop_
_entity_poly.entity_id
_entity_poly.type
_entity_poly.pdbx_seq_one_letter_code
_entity_poly.pdbx_strand_id
1 'polypeptide(L)'
;MPPIPGKDIKLNIDIELQLYVQELLTDRHLDPDTGEEVVKHKRGSVVVMDPRDSSVLAMVSSPSYDPNLFVHGISGKEYRALLNDKNRPLVNRVTLGIYPPASTVKPMIAVAALTEG
;
A
#
# COMPACT_ATOMS: atom_id res chain seq x y z
N MET A 1 -26.51 18.66 26.23
CA MET A 1 -26.79 17.33 25.66
C MET A 1 -25.58 16.45 25.92
N PRO A 2 -25.73 15.17 26.29
CA PRO A 2 -24.59 14.26 26.41
C PRO A 2 -23.94 14.02 25.04
N PRO A 3 -22.63 13.74 24.99
CA PRO A 3 -21.94 13.45 23.74
C PRO A 3 -22.48 12.14 23.12
N ILE A 4 -22.60 12.12 21.79
CA ILE A 4 -22.93 10.91 21.03
C ILE A 4 -21.60 10.31 20.53
N PRO A 5 -21.20 9.12 20.99
CA PRO A 5 -19.96 8.49 20.53
C PRO A 5 -20.03 8.14 19.05
N GLY A 6 -18.86 8.09 18.40
CA GLY A 6 -18.72 7.60 17.04
C GLY A 6 -19.12 6.12 16.91
N LYS A 7 -19.26 5.66 15.66
CA LYS A 7 -19.51 4.24 15.36
C LYS A 7 -18.21 3.54 15.05
N ASP A 8 -18.08 2.31 15.53
CA ASP A 8 -16.99 1.44 15.15
C ASP A 8 -17.16 0.94 13.72
N ILE A 9 -16.05 0.74 13.03
CA ILE A 9 -16.00 0.19 11.68
C ILE A 9 -15.25 -1.14 11.69
N LYS A 10 -15.79 -2.12 10.98
CA LYS A 10 -15.12 -3.40 10.72
C LYS A 10 -14.67 -3.43 9.27
N LEU A 11 -13.38 -3.68 9.07
CA LEU A 11 -12.79 -3.83 7.74
C LEU A 11 -12.75 -5.32 7.34
N ASN A 12 -12.62 -5.57 6.04
CA ASN A 12 -12.31 -6.90 5.50
C ASN A 12 -10.81 -7.19 5.48
N ILE A 13 -9.98 -6.21 5.86
CA ILE A 13 -8.53 -6.36 5.90
C ILE A 13 -8.16 -7.40 6.94
N ASP A 14 -7.42 -8.41 6.48
CA ASP A 14 -6.73 -9.36 7.33
C ASP A 14 -5.37 -8.77 7.71
N ILE A 15 -5.13 -8.60 9.01
CA ILE A 15 -3.91 -7.93 9.49
C ILE A 15 -2.65 -8.76 9.25
N GLU A 16 -2.73 -10.08 9.31
CA GLU A 16 -1.57 -10.95 9.08
C GLU A 16 -1.18 -10.90 7.60
N LEU A 17 -2.16 -10.95 6.71
CA LEU A 17 -1.94 -10.81 5.27
C LEU A 17 -1.42 -9.41 4.91
N GLN A 18 -1.98 -8.36 5.50
CA GLN A 18 -1.53 -6.98 5.29
C GLN A 18 -0.03 -6.82 5.64
N LEU A 19 0.38 -7.34 6.80
CA LEU A 19 1.77 -7.29 7.25
C LEU A 19 2.68 -8.15 6.37
N TYR A 20 2.25 -9.35 6.02
CA TYR A 20 3.00 -10.23 5.13
C TYR A 20 3.27 -9.58 3.77
N VAL A 21 2.24 -9.00 3.14
CA VAL A 21 2.38 -8.31 1.85
C VAL A 21 3.29 -7.08 1.95
N GLN A 22 3.24 -6.35 3.06
CA GLN A 22 4.15 -5.23 3.31
C GLN A 22 5.60 -5.70 3.43
N GLU A 23 5.84 -6.84 4.09
CA GLU A 23 7.18 -7.41 4.21
C GLU A 23 7.73 -7.86 2.85
N LEU A 24 6.90 -8.42 1.96
CA LEU A 24 7.32 -8.78 0.59
C LEU A 24 7.85 -7.59 -0.24
N LEU A 25 7.37 -6.37 0.07
CA LEU A 25 7.82 -5.13 -0.56
C LEU A 25 9.00 -4.48 0.17
N THR A 26 9.50 -5.10 1.24
CA THR A 26 10.61 -4.62 2.05
C THR A 26 11.82 -5.53 1.82
N ASP A 27 12.98 -4.91 1.59
CA ASP A 27 14.27 -5.57 1.54
C ASP A 27 15.04 -5.17 2.81
N ARG A 28 15.46 -6.16 3.58
CA ARG A 28 16.13 -5.99 4.86
C ARG A 28 17.38 -6.86 4.87
N HIS A 29 18.53 -6.23 5.05
CA HIS A 29 19.82 -6.91 5.18
C HIS A 29 20.71 -6.16 6.16
N LEU A 30 21.70 -6.84 6.73
CA LEU A 30 22.75 -6.20 7.50
C LEU A 30 23.79 -5.62 6.55
N ASP A 31 24.21 -4.39 6.81
CA ASP A 31 25.39 -3.82 6.17
C ASP A 31 26.62 -4.63 6.63
N PRO A 32 27.41 -5.21 5.70
CA PRO A 32 28.54 -6.06 6.07
C PRO A 32 29.70 -5.28 6.72
N ASP A 33 29.79 -3.97 6.50
CA ASP A 33 30.87 -3.12 7.00
C ASP A 33 30.53 -2.53 8.38
N THR A 34 29.27 -2.11 8.58
CA THR A 34 28.83 -1.46 9.84
C THR A 34 28.08 -2.40 10.78
N GLY A 35 27.54 -3.51 10.27
CA GLY A 35 26.63 -4.39 11.01
C GLY A 35 25.25 -3.77 11.29
N GLU A 36 24.95 -2.60 10.72
CA GLU A 36 23.66 -1.93 10.90
C GLU A 36 22.59 -2.52 9.97
N GLU A 37 21.34 -2.46 10.42
CA GLU A 37 20.20 -2.91 9.61
C GLU A 37 19.89 -1.90 8.50
N VAL A 38 19.94 -2.36 7.26
CA VAL A 38 19.55 -1.59 6.08
C VAL A 38 18.17 -2.04 5.63
N VAL A 39 17.19 -1.13 5.74
CA VAL A 39 15.82 -1.35 5.26
C VAL A 39 15.58 -0.52 4.01
N LYS A 40 15.20 -1.19 2.91
CA LYS A 40 14.86 -0.57 1.63
C LYS A 40 13.46 -1.01 1.21
N HIS A 41 12.60 -0.04 0.91
CA HIS A 41 11.25 -0.32 0.42
C HIS A 41 11.20 -0.27 -1.11
N LYS A 42 10.69 -1.33 -1.72
CA LYS A 42 10.45 -1.40 -3.16
C LYS A 42 9.27 -0.50 -3.51
N ARG A 43 9.41 0.27 -4.59
CA ARG A 43 8.29 1.08 -5.12
C ARG A 43 7.29 0.16 -5.81
N GLY A 44 6.07 0.13 -5.32
CA GLY A 44 5.02 -0.73 -5.86
C GLY A 44 3.76 -0.73 -5.02
N SER A 45 2.79 -1.53 -5.44
CA SER A 45 1.55 -1.73 -4.71
C SER A 45 0.99 -3.12 -4.96
N VAL A 46 0.26 -3.64 -3.99
CA VAL A 46 -0.37 -4.96 -4.05
C VAL A 46 -1.79 -4.84 -3.50
N VAL A 47 -2.73 -5.50 -4.18
CA VAL A 47 -4.10 -5.70 -3.71
C VAL A 47 -4.38 -7.18 -3.70
N VAL A 48 -4.91 -7.68 -2.58
CA VAL A 48 -5.39 -9.05 -2.47
C VAL A 48 -6.89 -9.01 -2.22
N MET A 49 -7.65 -9.73 -3.04
CA MET A 49 -9.10 -9.78 -2.97
C MET A 49 -9.59 -11.23 -2.93
N ASP A 50 -10.70 -11.46 -2.25
CA ASP A 50 -11.46 -12.70 -2.40
C ASP A 50 -12.40 -12.57 -3.61
N PRO A 51 -12.24 -13.38 -4.68
CA PRO A 51 -13.08 -13.29 -5.87
C PRO A 51 -14.53 -13.74 -5.62
N ARG A 52 -14.83 -14.41 -4.51
CA ARG A 52 -16.17 -14.95 -4.20
C ARG A 52 -17.13 -13.85 -3.73
N ASP A 53 -16.63 -12.86 -2.99
CA ASP A 53 -17.41 -11.77 -2.42
C ASP A 53 -16.83 -10.37 -2.69
N SER A 54 -15.73 -10.30 -3.44
CA SER A 54 -15.00 -9.06 -3.77
C SER A 54 -14.45 -8.30 -2.56
N SER A 55 -14.32 -8.95 -1.41
CA SER A 55 -13.69 -8.35 -0.23
C SER A 55 -12.21 -8.09 -0.48
N VAL A 56 -11.73 -6.91 -0.04
CA VAL A 56 -10.30 -6.57 -0.05
C VAL A 56 -9.69 -7.07 1.25
N LEU A 57 -8.80 -8.06 1.14
CA LEU A 57 -8.14 -8.71 2.27
C LEU A 57 -6.82 -8.04 2.64
N ALA A 58 -6.12 -7.47 1.65
CA ALA A 58 -4.94 -6.63 1.88
C ALA A 58 -4.79 -5.57 0.78
N MET A 59 -4.30 -4.40 1.16
CA MET A 59 -4.09 -3.25 0.28
C MET A 59 -2.84 -2.50 0.73
N VAL A 60 -1.74 -2.69 0.00
CA VAL A 60 -0.42 -2.16 0.37
C VAL A 60 0.10 -1.25 -0.74
N SER A 61 0.57 -0.07 -0.34
CA SER A 61 1.30 0.88 -1.20
C SER A 61 2.67 1.13 -0.59
N SER A 62 3.72 0.99 -1.38
CA SER A 62 5.11 1.09 -0.93
C SER A 62 5.93 2.06 -1.81
N PRO A 63 6.81 2.88 -1.22
CA PRO A 63 7.00 3.06 0.22
C PRO A 63 5.78 3.74 0.88
N SER A 64 5.60 3.49 2.18
CA SER A 64 4.55 4.10 3.02
C SER A 64 5.19 4.98 4.10
N TYR A 65 4.39 5.45 5.04
CA TYR A 65 4.80 6.24 6.21
C TYR A 65 4.10 5.74 7.47
N ASP A 66 4.62 6.09 8.64
CA ASP A 66 3.95 5.81 9.92
C ASP A 66 2.83 6.84 10.15
N PRO A 67 1.55 6.43 10.18
CA PRO A 67 0.43 7.34 10.41
C PRO A 67 0.45 7.94 11.84
N ASN A 68 1.10 7.30 12.81
CA ASN A 68 1.15 7.80 14.19
C ASN A 68 1.88 9.15 14.30
N LEU A 69 2.78 9.45 13.35
CA LEU A 69 3.44 10.76 13.26
C LEU A 69 2.45 11.92 13.15
N PHE A 70 1.25 11.68 12.62
CA PHE A 70 0.22 12.72 12.43
C PHE A 70 -0.73 12.86 13.61
N VAL A 71 -0.87 11.83 14.46
CA VAL A 71 -1.91 11.77 15.52
C VAL A 71 -1.77 12.90 16.54
N HIS A 72 -0.53 13.25 16.91
CA HIS A 72 -0.23 14.30 17.88
C HIS A 72 0.38 15.57 17.25
N GLY A 73 0.39 15.65 15.93
CA GLY A 73 1.02 16.73 15.18
C GLY A 73 2.44 16.40 14.74
N ILE A 74 2.60 16.14 13.44
CA ILE A 74 3.91 15.90 12.81
C ILE A 74 4.75 17.19 12.81
N SER A 75 6.06 17.07 13.05
CA SER A 75 6.94 18.24 12.96
C SER A 75 7.04 18.76 11.51
N GLY A 76 7.24 20.06 11.34
CA GLY A 76 7.42 20.64 10.01
C GLY A 76 8.63 20.05 9.26
N LYS A 77 9.65 19.57 9.97
CA LYS A 77 10.82 18.90 9.38
C LYS A 77 10.44 17.53 8.81
N GLU A 78 9.78 16.69 9.58
CA GLU A 78 9.37 15.34 9.17
C GLU A 78 8.33 15.40 8.06
N TYR A 79 7.35 16.31 8.17
CA TYR A 79 6.36 16.48 7.12
C TYR A 79 6.99 16.93 5.79
N ARG A 80 7.95 17.87 5.82
CA ARG A 80 8.71 18.26 4.63
C ARG A 80 9.56 17.11 4.08
N ALA A 81 10.08 16.23 4.93
CA ALA A 81 10.80 15.05 4.48
C ALA A 81 9.89 14.10 3.68
N LEU A 82 8.68 13.82 4.19
CA LEU A 82 7.68 12.99 3.48
C LEU A 82 7.21 13.63 2.17
N LEU A 83 6.98 14.94 2.16
CA LEU A 83 6.55 15.68 0.97
C LEU A 83 7.61 15.72 -0.13
N ASN A 84 8.88 15.89 0.25
CA ASN A 84 9.98 16.04 -0.70
C ASN A 84 10.66 14.71 -1.05
N ASP A 85 10.23 13.61 -0.46
CA ASP A 85 10.74 12.28 -0.80
C ASP A 85 10.41 11.96 -2.27
N LYS A 86 11.46 11.69 -3.06
CA LYS A 86 11.36 11.30 -4.47
C LYS A 86 10.53 10.04 -4.67
N ASN A 87 10.48 9.18 -3.66
CA ASN A 87 9.69 7.96 -3.66
C ASN A 87 8.22 8.19 -3.32
N ARG A 88 7.77 9.41 -3.03
CA ARG A 88 6.36 9.79 -2.81
C ARG A 88 5.60 8.83 -1.88
N PRO A 89 5.95 8.75 -0.59
CA PRO A 89 5.34 7.82 0.37
C PRO A 89 3.89 8.16 0.72
N LEU A 90 3.48 9.41 0.58
CA LEU A 90 2.09 9.86 0.84
C LEU A 90 1.09 9.44 -0.25
N VAL A 91 1.57 8.99 -1.42
CA VAL A 91 0.71 8.60 -2.54
C VAL A 91 0.29 7.13 -2.39
N ASN A 92 -1.02 6.89 -2.34
CA ASN A 92 -1.56 5.54 -2.46
C ASN A 92 -1.46 5.06 -3.91
N ARG A 93 -0.49 4.20 -4.21
CA ARG A 93 -0.23 3.65 -5.55
C ARG A 93 -1.29 2.66 -6.01
N VAL A 94 -2.06 2.08 -5.10
CA VAL A 94 -3.15 1.17 -5.47
C VAL A 94 -4.23 1.90 -6.26
N THR A 95 -4.60 3.10 -5.80
CA THR A 95 -5.72 3.85 -6.38
C THR A 95 -5.30 5.00 -7.28
N LEU A 96 -4.16 5.65 -6.97
CA LEU A 96 -3.65 6.81 -7.71
C LEU A 96 -2.45 6.47 -8.59
N GLY A 97 -1.95 5.24 -8.53
CA GLY A 97 -0.86 4.77 -9.37
C GLY A 97 -1.34 4.48 -10.78
N ILE A 98 -1.04 5.38 -11.71
CA ILE A 98 -1.31 5.16 -13.14
C ILE A 98 -0.08 4.49 -13.75
N TYR A 99 -0.23 3.22 -14.10
CA TYR A 99 0.81 2.40 -14.72
C TYR A 99 0.29 1.80 -16.02
N PRO A 100 1.11 1.70 -17.08
CA PRO A 100 0.76 0.91 -18.23
C PRO A 100 0.50 -0.54 -17.79
N PRO A 101 -0.69 -1.10 -18.01
CA PRO A 101 -0.99 -2.45 -17.55
C PRO A 101 -0.26 -3.54 -18.37
N ALA A 102 0.31 -3.17 -19.53
CA ALA A 102 1.09 -4.06 -20.38
C ALA A 102 0.35 -5.38 -20.67
N SER A 103 0.95 -6.53 -20.40
CA SER A 103 0.32 -7.82 -20.72
C SER A 103 -0.85 -8.21 -19.80
N THR A 104 -1.09 -7.52 -18.69
CA THR A 104 -2.16 -7.90 -17.75
C THR A 104 -3.58 -7.66 -18.30
N VAL A 105 -3.74 -6.83 -19.33
CA VAL A 105 -5.05 -6.62 -20.01
C VAL A 105 -5.39 -7.72 -21.01
N LYS A 106 -4.42 -8.54 -21.44
CA LYS A 106 -4.61 -9.51 -22.53
C LYS A 106 -5.76 -10.49 -22.29
N PRO A 107 -5.97 -11.06 -21.08
CA PRO A 107 -7.12 -11.93 -20.84
C PRO A 107 -8.46 -11.22 -21.08
N MET A 108 -8.60 -9.95 -20.66
CA MET A 108 -9.83 -9.18 -20.90
C MET A 108 -10.05 -8.92 -22.40
N ILE A 109 -8.98 -8.57 -23.14
CA ILE A 109 -9.05 -8.37 -24.60
C ILE A 109 -9.46 -9.68 -25.30
N ALA A 110 -8.93 -10.82 -24.88
CA ALA A 110 -9.28 -12.12 -25.45
C ALA A 110 -10.76 -12.47 -25.23
N VAL A 111 -11.29 -12.21 -24.02
CA VAL A 111 -12.73 -12.40 -23.73
C VAL A 111 -13.59 -11.48 -24.59
N ALA A 112 -13.23 -10.20 -24.72
CA ALA A 112 -13.96 -9.26 -25.57
C ALA A 112 -13.96 -9.71 -27.04
N ALA A 113 -12.82 -10.11 -27.58
CA ALA A 113 -12.70 -10.60 -28.94
C ALA A 113 -13.54 -11.86 -29.21
N LEU A 114 -13.63 -12.77 -28.23
CA LEU A 114 -14.48 -13.96 -28.33
C LEU A 114 -15.99 -13.64 -28.22
N THR A 115 -16.35 -12.54 -27.55
CA THR A 115 -17.76 -12.17 -27.32
C THR A 115 -18.35 -11.38 -28.50
N GLU A 116 -17.53 -10.57 -29.18
CA GLU A 116 -17.94 -9.72 -30.32
C GLU A 116 -17.86 -10.42 -31.68
N GLY A 117 -17.21 -11.59 -31.76
CA GLY A 117 -17.09 -12.41 -32.97
C GLY A 117 -18.22 -13.42 -33.10
#